data_AF-F2LV28-F1
#
_entry.id   AF-F2LV28-F1
#
_cell.length_a   1.000
_cell.length_b   1.000
_cell.length_c   1.000
_cell.angle_alpha   90.00
_cell.angle_beta   90.00
_cell.angle_gamma   90.00
#
_symmetry.space_group_name_H-M   'P 1'
#
loop_
_entity.id
_entity.type
_entity.pdbx_description
1 polymer ?
#
loop_
_entity_poly.entity_id
_entity_poly.type
_entity_poly.pdbx_seq_one_letter_code
_entity_poly.pdbx_strand_id
1 'polypeptide(L)'
;MLKNIIVSLIVSLIVSVGSLYYYHRHFAPKIVAINFNDFLNQQEKLFIVGKINQQQLKDNLKRGLLVVKKQPKNAVVLAGRCVLRGKVINISLKNHQKQGGAK
;
A
#
# COMPACT_ATOMS: atom_id res chain seq x y z
N MET A 1 -2.72 -32.47 39.79
CA MET A 1 -1.83 -31.36 39.39
C MET A 1 -1.52 -31.34 37.89
N LEU A 2 -1.09 -32.45 37.27
CA LEU A 2 -0.72 -32.50 35.84
C LEU A 2 -1.81 -31.98 34.88
N LYS A 3 -3.07 -32.29 35.14
CA LYS A 3 -4.23 -31.81 34.36
C LYS A 3 -4.33 -30.29 34.29
N ASN A 4 -4.05 -29.57 35.39
CA ASN A 4 -4.13 -28.11 35.43
C ASN A 4 -2.96 -27.48 34.65
N ILE A 5 -1.79 -28.11 34.68
CA ILE A 5 -0.61 -27.68 33.92
C ILE A 5 -0.87 -27.82 32.42
N ILE A 6 -1.43 -28.95 31.98
CA ILE A 6 -1.78 -29.19 30.58
C ILE A 6 -2.81 -28.17 30.09
N VAL A 7 -3.87 -27.91 30.88
CA VAL A 7 -4.88 -26.92 30.52
C VAL A 7 -4.28 -25.52 30.43
N SER A 8 -3.44 -25.13 31.40
CA SER A 8 -2.73 -23.85 31.35
C SER A 8 -1.87 -23.71 30.08
N LEU A 9 -1.15 -24.77 29.72
CA LEU A 9 -0.27 -24.78 28.56
C LEU A 9 -1.07 -24.61 27.24
N ILE A 10 -2.19 -25.30 27.13
CA ILE A 10 -3.10 -25.21 25.98
C ILE A 10 -3.69 -23.80 25.88
N VAL A 11 -4.14 -23.23 27.00
CA VAL A 11 -4.71 -21.88 27.02
C VAL A 11 -3.67 -20.84 26.62
N SER A 12 -2.44 -20.91 27.16
CA SER A 12 -1.35 -20.01 26.78
C SER A 12 -1.01 -20.12 25.29
N LEU A 13 -1.00 -21.34 24.73
CA LEU A 13 -0.77 -21.56 23.31
C LEU A 13 -1.88 -20.91 22.45
N ILE A 14 -3.14 -21.14 22.81
CA ILE A 14 -4.30 -20.58 22.10
C ILE A 14 -4.27 -19.06 22.14
N VAL A 15 -4.01 -18.47 23.31
CA VAL A 15 -3.94 -17.01 23.47
C VAL A 15 -2.79 -16.44 22.62
N SER A 16 -1.61 -17.06 22.66
CA SER A 16 -0.45 -16.58 21.89
C SER A 16 -0.68 -16.65 20.38
N VAL A 17 -1.15 -17.80 19.88
CA VAL A 17 -1.47 -18.00 18.46
C VAL A 17 -2.62 -17.10 18.03
N GLY A 18 -3.65 -16.97 18.86
CA GLY A 18 -4.80 -16.10 18.63
C GLY A 18 -4.41 -14.63 18.55
N SER A 19 -3.59 -14.15 19.47
CA SER A 19 -3.07 -12.78 19.47
C SER A 19 -2.22 -12.48 18.23
N LEU A 20 -1.34 -13.41 17.84
CA LEU A 20 -0.50 -13.23 16.65
C LEU A 20 -1.34 -13.24 15.37
N TYR A 21 -2.29 -14.16 15.24
CA TYR A 21 -3.20 -14.22 14.12
C TYR A 21 -4.05 -12.95 14.02
N TYR A 22 -4.60 -12.49 15.14
CA TYR A 22 -5.38 -11.26 15.21
C TYR A 22 -4.55 -10.03 14.82
N TYR A 23 -3.33 -9.92 15.34
CA TYR A 23 -2.39 -8.86 14.99
C TYR A 23 -2.07 -8.85 13.49
N HIS A 24 -1.70 -10.01 12.94
CA HIS A 24 -1.35 -10.13 11.53
C HIS A 24 -2.53 -9.81 10.61
N ARG A 25 -3.75 -10.20 11.00
CA ARG A 25 -4.95 -9.96 10.19
C ARG A 25 -5.40 -8.50 10.22
N HIS A 26 -5.35 -7.84 11.38
CA HIS A 26 -5.95 -6.52 11.58
C HIS A 26 -4.96 -5.35 11.58
N PHE A 27 -3.76 -5.54 12.13
CA PHE A 27 -2.84 -4.43 12.43
C PHE A 27 -1.62 -4.40 11.52
N ALA A 28 -1.11 -5.55 11.09
CA ALA A 28 0.06 -5.59 10.22
C ALA A 28 -0.19 -4.81 8.92
N PRO A 29 0.63 -3.79 8.61
CA PRO A 29 0.44 -2.98 7.43
C PRO A 29 0.77 -3.78 6.16
N LYS A 30 -0.16 -3.83 5.21
CA LYS A 30 0.04 -4.53 3.93
C LYS A 30 0.60 -3.56 2.90
N ILE A 31 1.80 -3.80 2.40
CA ILE A 31 2.38 -2.97 1.33
C ILE A 31 1.81 -3.43 -0.01
N VAL A 32 1.17 -2.52 -0.74
CA VAL A 32 0.58 -2.80 -2.05
C VAL A 32 1.20 -1.83 -3.05
N ALA A 33 1.97 -2.36 -4.01
CA ALA A 33 2.47 -1.57 -5.13
C ALA A 33 1.52 -1.70 -6.32
N ILE A 34 1.07 -0.57 -6.85
CA ILE A 34 0.25 -0.48 -8.05
C ILE A 34 0.99 0.45 -9.02
N ASN A 35 1.32 0.00 -10.22
CA ASN A 35 1.90 0.90 -11.22
C ASN A 35 0.81 1.76 -11.86
N PHE A 36 0.42 2.83 -11.16
CA PHE A 36 -0.63 3.73 -11.64
C PHE A 36 -0.17 4.60 -12.82
N ASN A 37 1.14 4.84 -12.96
CA ASN A 37 1.70 5.64 -14.05
C ASN A 37 1.53 4.95 -15.40
N ASP A 38 1.79 3.64 -15.48
CA ASP A 38 1.58 2.90 -16.73
C ASP A 38 0.11 2.86 -17.13
N PHE A 39 -0.80 2.76 -16.15
CA PHE A 39 -2.23 2.84 -16.40
C PHE A 39 -2.62 4.20 -17.01
N LEU A 40 -2.15 5.31 -16.42
CA LEU A 40 -2.43 6.65 -16.95
C LEU A 40 -1.88 6.84 -18.37
N ASN A 41 -0.63 6.43 -18.60
CA ASN A 41 0.03 6.53 -19.91
C ASN A 41 -0.73 5.73 -20.99
N GLN A 42 -1.27 4.55 -20.63
CA GLN A 42 -2.09 3.77 -21.56
C GLN A 42 -3.42 4.47 -21.88
N GLN A 43 -4.09 5.04 -20.89
CA GLN A 43 -5.35 5.76 -21.11
C GLN A 43 -5.14 7.02 -21.95
N GLU A 44 -4.05 7.76 -21.71
CA GLU A 44 -3.69 8.92 -22.51
C GLU A 44 -3.42 8.54 -23.96
N LYS A 45 -2.63 7.48 -24.21
CA LYS A 45 -2.41 6.97 -25.58
C LYS A 45 -3.72 6.57 -26.27
N LEU A 46 -4.61 5.87 -25.57
CA LEU A 46 -5.89 5.47 -26.15
C LEU A 46 -6.77 6.68 -26.49
N PHE A 47 -6.71 7.73 -25.68
CA PHE A 47 -7.46 8.96 -25.91
C PHE A 47 -6.89 9.76 -27.10
N ILE A 48 -5.57 9.93 -27.16
CA ILE A 48 -4.89 10.63 -28.27
C ILE A 48 -5.11 9.92 -29.61
N VAL A 49 -5.09 8.59 -29.61
CA VAL A 49 -5.35 7.77 -30.81
C VAL A 49 -6.85 7.73 -31.15
N GLY A 50 -7.72 8.38 -30.36
CA GLY A 50 -9.16 8.46 -30.61
C GLY A 50 -9.90 7.14 -30.37
N LYS A 51 -9.24 6.13 -29.77
CA LYS A 51 -9.86 4.83 -29.46
C LYS A 51 -10.85 4.92 -28.30
N ILE A 52 -10.73 5.95 -27.45
CA ILE A 52 -11.68 6.23 -26.38
C ILE A 52 -12.08 7.71 -26.42
N ASN A 53 -13.33 7.99 -26.07
CA ASN A 53 -13.81 9.35 -25.94
C ASN A 53 -13.59 9.91 -24.52
N GLN A 54 -13.90 11.19 -24.31
CA GLN A 54 -13.69 11.87 -23.04
C GLN A 54 -14.52 11.26 -21.89
N GLN A 55 -15.72 10.76 -22.17
CA GLN A 55 -16.60 10.12 -21.20
C GLN A 55 -15.99 8.78 -20.72
N GLN A 56 -15.54 7.96 -21.66
CA GLN A 56 -14.89 6.68 -21.40
C GLN A 56 -13.58 6.86 -20.64
N LEU A 57 -12.80 7.90 -20.95
CA LEU A 57 -11.59 8.23 -20.18
C LEU A 57 -11.92 8.51 -18.71
N LYS A 58 -12.94 9.35 -18.45
CA LYS A 58 -13.39 9.65 -17.08
C LYS A 58 -13.85 8.40 -16.34
N ASP A 59 -14.59 7.51 -17.00
CA ASP A 59 -15.07 6.27 -16.41
C ASP A 59 -13.94 5.28 -16.12
N ASN A 60 -12.94 5.19 -17.01
CA ASN A 60 -11.74 4.39 -16.81
C ASN A 60 -10.94 4.87 -15.60
N LEU A 61 -10.74 6.18 -15.46
CA LEU A 61 -10.05 6.78 -14.32
C LEU A 61 -10.81 6.56 -13.01
N LYS A 62 -12.14 6.72 -13.02
CA LYS A 62 -12.99 6.39 -11.86
C LYS A 62 -12.83 4.93 -11.45
N ARG A 63 -12.84 4.00 -12.40
CA ARG A 63 -12.64 2.57 -12.13
C ARG A 63 -11.27 2.29 -11.54
N GLY A 64 -10.20 2.89 -12.08
CA GLY A 64 -8.85 2.78 -11.52
C GLY A 64 -8.76 3.28 -10.07
N LEU A 65 -9.41 4.41 -9.77
CA LEU A 65 -9.47 4.96 -8.40
C LEU A 65 -10.26 4.07 -7.44
N LEU A 66 -11.32 3.38 -7.91
CA LEU A 66 -12.07 2.43 -7.09
C LEU A 66 -11.20 1.23 -6.68
N VAL A 67 -10.32 0.75 -7.54
CA VAL A 67 -9.38 -0.33 -7.21
C VAL A 67 -8.44 0.09 -6.07
N VAL A 68 -7.89 1.32 -6.15
CA VAL A 68 -7.05 1.89 -5.08
C VAL A 68 -7.84 2.06 -3.77
N LYS A 69 -9.10 2.47 -3.86
CA LYS A 69 -9.98 2.63 -2.68
C LYS A 69 -10.41 1.30 -2.06
N LYS A 70 -10.62 0.26 -2.87
CA LYS A 70 -11.02 -1.09 -2.42
C LYS A 70 -9.95 -1.76 -1.55
N GLN A 71 -8.72 -1.25 -1.61
CA GLN A 71 -7.61 -1.80 -0.83
C GLN A 71 -7.78 -1.56 0.68
N PRO A 72 -7.40 -2.55 1.53
CA PRO A 72 -7.75 -2.56 2.94
C PRO A 72 -7.17 -1.34 3.68
N LYS A 73 -7.83 -0.93 4.76
CA LYS A 73 -7.48 0.31 5.49
C LYS A 73 -6.07 0.30 6.09
N ASN A 74 -5.55 -0.89 6.40
CA ASN A 74 -4.18 -1.12 6.86
C ASN A 74 -3.19 -1.31 5.70
N ALA A 75 -3.50 -0.90 4.46
CA ALA A 75 -2.56 -0.97 3.35
C ALA A 75 -1.89 0.37 3.05
N VAL A 76 -0.59 0.30 2.73
CA VAL A 76 0.17 1.40 2.11
C VAL A 76 0.17 1.17 0.60
N VAL A 77 -0.39 2.10 -0.17
CA VAL A 77 -0.47 1.99 -1.64
C VAL A 77 0.63 2.83 -2.28
N LEU A 78 1.54 2.17 -2.97
CA LEU A 78 2.65 2.79 -3.71
C LEU A 78 2.28 2.90 -5.19
N ALA A 79 2.44 4.09 -5.77
CA ALA A 79 2.33 4.34 -7.20
C ALA A 79 3.65 4.82 -7.78
N GLY A 80 4.51 3.86 -8.16
CA GLY A 80 5.79 4.09 -8.81
C GLY A 80 6.75 4.96 -8.01
N ARG A 81 6.57 6.29 -8.07
CA ARG A 81 7.40 7.29 -7.38
C ARG A 81 6.69 8.01 -6.23
N CYS A 82 5.41 7.74 -5.98
CA CYS A 82 4.66 8.39 -4.91
C CYS A 82 3.85 7.39 -4.09
N VAL A 83 3.52 7.77 -2.86
CA VAL A 83 2.58 7.00 -2.02
C VAL A 83 1.20 7.62 -2.22
N LEU A 84 0.23 6.81 -2.68
CA LEU A 84 -1.14 7.28 -2.89
C LEU A 84 -1.96 7.28 -1.61
N ARG A 85 -1.63 6.39 -0.67
CA ARG A 85 -2.41 6.18 0.56
C ARG A 85 -1.57 5.49 1.63
N GLY A 86 -1.61 6.01 2.86
CA GLY A 86 -0.87 5.50 4.01
C GLY A 86 -0.14 6.61 4.76
N LYS A 87 0.44 6.27 5.92
CA LYS A 87 1.28 7.21 6.68
C LYS A 87 2.66 7.27 6.05
N VAL A 88 3.00 8.42 5.47
CA VAL A 88 4.33 8.69 4.89
C VAL A 88 5.15 9.45 5.92
N ILE A 89 6.29 8.89 6.31
CA ILE A 89 7.30 9.63 7.06
C ILE A 89 8.28 10.16 6.02
N ASN A 90 8.30 11.47 5.83
CA ASN A 90 9.24 12.09 4.90
C ASN A 90 10.61 12.16 5.58
N ILE A 91 11.48 11.21 5.24
CA ILE A 91 12.87 11.24 5.69
C ILE A 91 13.59 12.13 4.68
N SER A 92 13.71 13.42 5.01
CA SER A 92 14.53 14.34 4.23
C SER A 92 15.99 13.90 4.37
N LEU A 93 16.48 13.16 3.38
CA LEU A 93 17.91 12.93 3.21
C LEU A 93 18.50 14.29 2.83
N LYS A 94 19.03 15.01 3.82
CA LYS A 94 19.85 16.20 3.62
C LYS A 94 21.07 15.74 2.81
N ASN A 95 20.96 15.80 1.48
CA ASN A 95 22.10 15.63 0.62
C ASN A 95 23.04 16.80 0.93
N HIS A 96 24.11 16.52 1.67
CA HIS A 96 25.27 17.38 1.75
C HIS A 96 25.88 17.44 0.35
N GLN A 97 25.30 18.26 -0.53
CA GLN A 97 25.98 18.74 -1.72
C GLN A 97 27.19 19.54 -1.21
N LYS A 98 28.37 18.93 -1.31
CA LYS A 98 29.65 19.61 -1.13
C LYS A 98 29.65 20.85 -2.01
N GLN A 99 29.64 22.02 -1.38
CA GLN A 99 30.18 23.22 -1.98
C GLN A 99 31.67 22.97 -2.26
N GLY A 100 32.00 22.57 -3.48
CA GLY A 100 33.27 22.91 -4.12
C GLY A 100 32.85 23.83 -5.27
N GLY A 101 32.87 25.14 -5.10
CA GLY A 101 34.07 25.90 -4.80
C GLY A 101 34.66 26.32 -6.14
N ALA A 102 34.03 27.33 -6.74
CA ALA A 102 34.59 28.05 -7.88
C ALA A 102 35.93 28.64 -7.45
N LYS A 103 37.00 28.25 -8.13
CA LYS A 103 38.21 29.04 -8.36
C LYS A 103 38.70 28.72 -9.76
#